data_AF-A0A531AJ36-F1
#
_entry.id   AF-A0A531AJ36-F1
#
_cell.length_a   1.000
_cell.length_b   1.000
_cell.length_c   1.000
_cell.angle_alpha   90.00
_cell.angle_beta   90.00
_cell.angle_gamma   90.00
#
_symmetry.space_group_name_H-M   'P 1'
#
loop_
_entity.id
_entity.type
_entity.pdbx_description
1 polymer ?
#
loop_
_entity_poly.entity_id
_entity_poly.type
_entity_poly.pdbx_seq_one_letter_code
_entity_poly.pdbx_strand_id
1 'polypeptide(L)'
;PKAKNVIKAFCQETDTKPPKDIPSPKGERVLFWRPQARKKIAMVKAIEPRQSLKRHSRKYAEGQLDEAGSFYFRGPDNAMNLRAHNLMIFAQIAEGIDDRTWEHHLRAGDYSEWFRRQIRDKDLARETAEAEKDEMLSAQESRKHVLDAVRRRYTAPATAPEE
;
A
#
# COMPACT_ATOMS: atom_id res chain seq x y z
N PRO A 1 -19.82 0.26 12.50
CA PRO A 1 -20.89 1.08 13.11
C PRO A 1 -22.11 1.12 12.18
N LYS A 2 -23.36 1.02 12.70
CA LYS A 2 -24.58 1.06 11.87
C LYS A 2 -24.96 2.52 11.58
N ALA A 3 -25.23 2.84 10.31
CA ALA A 3 -25.45 4.23 9.85
C ALA A 3 -26.57 4.97 10.61
N LYS A 4 -27.66 4.30 10.97
CA LYS A 4 -28.76 4.87 11.76
C LYS A 4 -28.29 5.36 13.14
N ASN A 5 -27.40 4.63 13.80
CA ASN A 5 -26.91 4.98 15.13
C ASN A 5 -26.01 6.22 15.07
N VAL A 6 -25.16 6.31 14.03
CA VAL A 6 -24.28 7.46 13.80
C VAL A 6 -25.09 8.73 13.53
N ILE A 7 -26.12 8.64 12.68
CA ILE A 7 -27.00 9.78 12.38
C ILE A 7 -27.76 10.22 13.63
N LYS A 8 -28.30 9.28 14.42
CA LYS A 8 -29.03 9.60 15.65
C LYS A 8 -28.14 10.31 16.67
N ALA A 9 -26.92 9.80 16.88
CA ALA A 9 -25.95 10.40 17.80
C ALA A 9 -25.58 11.83 17.36
N PHE A 10 -25.23 12.01 16.07
CA PHE A 10 -24.95 13.34 15.53
C PHE A 10 -26.10 14.32 15.74
N CYS A 11 -27.33 13.91 15.40
CA CYS A 11 -28.52 14.75 15.57
C CYS A 11 -28.77 15.16 17.03
N GLN A 12 -28.50 14.26 17.97
CA GLN A 12 -28.66 14.51 19.40
C GLN A 12 -27.62 15.51 19.93
N GLU A 13 -26.37 15.39 19.47
CA GLU A 13 -25.28 16.30 19.86
C GLU A 13 -25.37 17.68 19.20
N THR A 14 -25.92 17.76 17.97
CA THR A 14 -26.00 19.01 17.20
C THR A 14 -27.39 19.65 17.21
N ASP A 15 -28.28 19.21 18.09
CA ASP A 15 -29.70 19.62 18.20
C ASP A 15 -30.41 19.74 16.84
N THR A 16 -30.13 18.78 15.95
CA THR A 16 -30.62 18.78 14.57
C THR A 16 -31.66 17.68 14.41
N LYS A 17 -32.82 18.00 13.80
CA LYS A 17 -33.86 16.98 13.59
C LYS A 17 -33.36 15.87 12.66
N PRO A 18 -33.44 14.58 13.07
CA PRO A 18 -33.02 13.48 12.22
C PRO A 18 -33.92 13.36 10.98
N PRO A 19 -33.38 12.91 9.84
CA PRO A 19 -34.18 12.61 8.66
C PRO A 19 -35.19 11.48 8.97
N LYS A 20 -36.43 11.62 8.50
CA LYS A 20 -37.48 10.61 8.70
C LYS A 20 -37.12 9.27 8.02
N ASP A 21 -36.59 9.34 6.80
CA ASP A 21 -36.23 8.16 6.02
C ASP A 21 -34.71 7.99 5.95
N ILE A 22 -34.19 7.01 6.70
CA ILE A 22 -32.78 6.60 6.64
C ILE A 22 -32.71 5.24 5.92
N PRO A 23 -32.39 5.23 4.60
CA PRO A 23 -32.25 3.99 3.87
C PRO A 23 -31.07 3.18 4.39
N SER A 24 -31.14 1.86 4.29
CA SER A 24 -30.02 0.99 4.64
C SER A 24 -29.15 0.78 3.40
N PRO A 25 -27.86 1.16 3.43
CA PRO A 25 -26.98 0.91 2.29
C PRO A 25 -26.86 -0.59 2.01
N LYS A 26 -26.89 -0.96 0.73
CA LYS A 26 -26.61 -2.32 0.24
C LYS A 26 -25.29 -2.32 -0.54
N GLY A 27 -24.44 -3.33 -0.31
CA GLY A 27 -23.12 -3.45 -0.95
C GLY A 27 -22.17 -2.32 -0.56
N GLU A 28 -21.38 -1.83 -1.52
CA GLU A 28 -20.36 -0.78 -1.37
C GLU A 28 -20.92 0.66 -1.34
N ARG A 29 -22.25 0.82 -1.29
CA ARG A 29 -22.87 2.14 -1.25
C ARG A 29 -22.80 2.72 0.15
N VAL A 30 -22.62 4.03 0.24
CA VAL A 30 -22.63 4.77 1.51
C VAL A 30 -23.73 5.82 1.51
N LEU A 31 -24.18 6.19 2.71
CA LEU A 31 -25.15 7.27 2.88
C LEU A 31 -24.43 8.62 2.89
N PHE A 32 -24.88 9.53 2.04
CA PHE A 32 -24.46 10.91 2.04
C PHE A 32 -25.61 11.79 2.51
N TRP A 33 -25.41 12.47 3.64
CA TRP A 33 -26.39 13.37 4.23
C TRP A 33 -25.75 14.72 4.54
N ARG A 34 -26.41 15.80 4.10
CA ARG A 34 -26.04 17.19 4.39
C ARG A 34 -27.11 17.82 5.28
N PRO A 35 -26.91 17.87 6.60
CA PRO A 35 -27.92 18.35 7.55
C PRO A 35 -28.41 19.78 7.25
N GLN A 36 -27.49 20.68 6.89
CA GLN A 36 -27.79 22.10 6.65
C GLN A 36 -28.50 22.38 5.33
N ALA A 37 -28.42 21.47 4.35
CA ALA A 37 -28.94 21.73 3.01
C ALA A 37 -30.44 21.40 2.83
N ARG A 38 -31.13 20.91 3.87
CA ARG A 38 -32.50 20.31 3.80
C ARG A 38 -32.68 19.27 2.67
N LYS A 39 -31.59 18.75 2.10
CA LYS A 39 -31.64 17.76 1.02
C LYS A 39 -31.87 16.35 1.59
N LYS A 40 -32.63 15.55 0.86
CA LYS A 40 -32.84 14.12 1.17
C LYS A 40 -31.49 13.38 1.22
N ILE A 41 -31.40 12.33 2.04
CA ILE A 41 -30.22 11.46 2.10
C ILE A 41 -30.02 10.84 0.71
N ALA A 42 -28.80 10.95 0.17
CA ALA A 42 -28.43 10.32 -1.09
C ALA A 42 -27.65 9.03 -0.83
N MET A 43 -27.92 7.99 -1.63
CA MET A 43 -27.03 6.83 -1.70
C MET A 43 -25.96 7.10 -2.75
N VAL A 44 -24.71 7.17 -2.34
CA VAL A 44 -23.58 7.37 -3.24
C VAL A 44 -22.72 6.12 -3.27
N LYS A 45 -22.14 5.81 -4.44
CA LYS A 45 -21.10 4.79 -4.51
C LYS A 45 -19.83 5.43 -3.92
N ALA A 46 -19.28 4.83 -2.87
CA ALA A 46 -17.97 5.25 -2.41
C ALA A 46 -16.96 4.84 -3.49
N ILE A 47 -16.37 5.82 -4.16
CA ILE A 47 -15.21 5.58 -5.01
C ILE A 47 -14.03 5.56 -4.05
N GLU A 48 -13.31 4.44 -3.97
CA GLU A 48 -12.08 4.40 -3.19
C GLU A 48 -11.14 5.51 -3.67
N PRO A 49 -10.59 6.33 -2.76
CA PRO A 49 -9.65 7.35 -3.14
C PRO A 49 -8.43 6.70 -3.80
N ARG A 50 -8.22 6.95 -5.10
CA ARG A 50 -6.92 6.67 -5.76
C ARG A 50 -5.75 7.44 -5.11
N GLN A 51 -6.05 8.41 -4.25
CA GLN A 51 -5.09 9.32 -3.62
C GLN A 51 -4.36 8.77 -2.39
N SER A 52 -4.70 7.57 -1.88
CA SER A 52 -3.98 6.97 -0.75
C SER A 52 -2.50 6.68 -1.07
N LEU A 53 -2.14 6.53 -2.35
CA LEU A 53 -0.80 6.15 -2.78
C LEU A 53 0.20 7.32 -2.88
N LYS A 54 -0.20 8.49 -3.39
CA LYS A 54 0.78 9.56 -3.71
C LYS A 54 1.41 10.25 -2.50
N ARG A 55 0.69 10.39 -1.37
CA ARG A 55 1.23 11.06 -0.17
C ARG A 55 2.03 10.12 0.74
N HIS A 56 1.72 8.82 0.75
CA HIS A 56 2.49 7.82 1.49
C HIS A 56 3.72 7.31 0.72
N SER A 57 3.69 7.39 -0.62
CA SER A 57 4.79 6.93 -1.48
C SER A 57 6.12 7.61 -1.17
N ARG A 58 6.18 8.95 -1.06
CA ARG A 58 7.43 9.67 -0.72
C ARG A 58 8.02 9.27 0.62
N LYS A 59 7.18 9.03 1.64
CA LYS A 59 7.66 8.70 2.99
C LYS A 59 8.46 7.39 3.03
N TYR A 60 8.09 6.39 2.23
CA TYR A 60 8.75 5.07 2.22
C TYR A 60 9.66 4.85 1.02
N ALA A 61 9.48 5.63 -0.06
CA ALA A 61 10.42 5.70 -1.17
C ALA A 61 11.73 6.36 -0.73
N GLU A 62 11.64 7.55 -0.13
CA GLU A 62 12.81 8.39 0.16
C GLU A 62 13.08 8.53 1.66
N GLY A 63 12.05 8.45 2.52
CA GLY A 63 12.21 8.62 3.97
C GLY A 63 12.95 7.44 4.62
N GLN A 64 13.67 7.72 5.72
CA GLN A 64 14.51 6.74 6.40
C GLN A 64 13.70 5.91 7.41
N LEU A 65 13.55 4.62 7.13
CA LEU A 65 13.07 3.64 8.11
C LEU A 65 14.13 3.49 9.22
N ASP A 66 13.64 3.27 10.42
CA ASP A 66 14.48 2.92 11.55
C ASP A 66 15.16 1.57 11.34
N GLU A 67 16.05 1.22 12.26
CA GLU A 67 16.85 0.00 12.13
C GLU A 67 15.96 -1.26 12.14
N ALA A 68 14.91 -1.27 12.96
CA ALA A 68 13.94 -2.36 13.04
C ALA A 68 13.03 -2.48 11.80
N GLY A 69 12.75 -1.37 11.11
CA GLY A 69 11.93 -1.35 9.90
C GLY A 69 12.72 -1.53 8.60
N SER A 70 14.05 -1.46 8.64
CA SER A 70 14.92 -1.60 7.47
C SER A 70 14.97 -3.04 6.95
N PHE A 71 15.15 -3.20 5.64
CA PHE A 71 15.47 -4.50 5.06
C PHE A 71 16.98 -4.75 5.17
N TYR A 72 17.38 -6.00 5.36
CA TYR A 72 18.78 -6.40 5.40
C TYR A 72 19.02 -7.51 4.40
N PHE A 73 19.81 -7.22 3.37
CA PHE A 73 20.31 -8.24 2.47
C PHE A 73 21.41 -9.02 3.18
N ARG A 74 21.10 -10.27 3.50
CA ARG A 74 21.99 -11.23 4.13
C ARG A 74 22.25 -12.36 3.15
N GLY A 75 23.52 -12.49 2.76
CA GLY A 75 23.95 -13.62 1.96
C GLY A 75 23.80 -14.93 2.73
N PRO A 76 23.71 -16.08 2.03
CA PRO A 76 23.86 -17.38 2.69
C PRO A 76 25.16 -17.39 3.51
N ASP A 77 25.10 -18.01 4.69
CA ASP A 77 26.19 -18.04 5.68
C ASP A 77 26.60 -16.68 6.27
N ASN A 78 25.70 -15.69 6.22
CA ASN A 78 25.92 -14.35 6.79
C ASN A 78 27.12 -13.61 6.15
N ALA A 79 27.44 -13.96 4.89
CA ALA A 79 28.57 -13.41 4.13
C ALA A 79 28.48 -11.90 3.87
N MET A 80 27.30 -11.31 4.05
CA MET A 80 27.03 -9.89 3.83
C MET A 80 25.88 -9.42 4.72
N ASN A 81 25.85 -8.13 5.06
CA ASN A 81 24.75 -7.51 5.78
C ASN A 81 24.54 -6.06 5.30
N LEU A 82 23.87 -5.89 4.17
CA LEU A 82 23.58 -4.57 3.61
C LEU A 82 22.19 -4.08 4.06
N ARG A 83 22.15 -2.90 4.67
CA ARG A 83 20.92 -2.27 5.14
C ARG A 83 20.26 -1.43 4.03
N ALA A 84 19.01 -1.73 3.72
CA ALA A 84 18.13 -0.90 2.93
C ALA A 84 17.07 -0.24 3.82
N HIS A 85 17.26 1.05 4.11
CA HIS A 85 16.37 1.82 4.99
C HIS A 85 15.21 2.50 4.25
N ASN A 86 15.05 2.28 2.94
CA ASN A 86 13.91 2.72 2.15
C ASN A 86 13.86 1.95 0.82
N LEU A 87 12.80 2.13 0.02
CA LEU A 87 12.64 1.41 -1.25
C LEU A 87 13.68 1.80 -2.31
N MET A 88 14.16 3.05 -2.33
CA MET A 88 15.18 3.49 -3.29
C MET A 88 16.51 2.79 -3.06
N ILE A 89 16.97 2.76 -1.80
CA ILE A 89 18.19 2.06 -1.40
C ILE A 89 18.01 0.55 -1.58
N PHE A 90 16.82 0.00 -1.30
CA PHE A 90 16.51 -1.40 -1.61
C PHE A 90 16.73 -1.71 -3.10
N ALA A 91 16.16 -0.90 -3.99
CA ALA A 91 16.29 -1.10 -5.43
C ALA A 91 17.75 -0.99 -5.90
N GLN A 92 18.46 0.04 -5.42
CA GLN A 92 19.87 0.25 -5.75
C GLN A 92 20.76 -0.92 -5.29
N ILE A 93 20.56 -1.43 -4.08
CA ILE A 93 21.32 -2.58 -3.58
C ILE A 93 20.95 -3.84 -4.38
N ALA A 94 19.66 -4.11 -4.58
CA ALA A 94 19.18 -5.28 -5.29
C ALA A 94 19.74 -5.39 -6.73
N GLU A 95 19.99 -4.27 -7.42
CA GLU A 95 20.67 -4.28 -8.72
C GLU A 95 22.10 -4.85 -8.67
N GLY A 96 22.81 -4.69 -7.55
CA GLY A 96 24.23 -5.04 -7.41
C GLY A 96 24.53 -6.31 -6.61
N ILE A 97 23.56 -6.93 -5.93
CA ILE A 97 23.83 -8.15 -5.15
C ILE A 97 23.99 -9.40 -6.05
N ASP A 98 24.65 -10.43 -5.53
CA ASP A 98 24.74 -11.71 -6.23
C ASP A 98 23.42 -12.49 -6.21
N ASP A 99 23.25 -13.41 -7.17
CA ASP A 99 22.02 -14.18 -7.34
C ASP A 99 21.73 -15.12 -6.16
N ARG A 100 22.74 -15.61 -5.44
CA ARG A 100 22.52 -16.49 -4.27
C ARG A 100 21.93 -15.70 -3.11
N THR A 101 22.45 -14.50 -2.86
CA THR A 101 21.88 -13.59 -1.85
C THR A 101 20.46 -13.19 -2.22
N TRP A 102 20.20 -12.89 -3.50
CA TRP A 102 18.84 -12.57 -3.95
C TRP A 102 17.88 -13.74 -3.73
N GLU A 103 18.27 -14.94 -4.16
CA GLU A 103 17.45 -16.15 -4.09
C GLU A 103 17.20 -16.60 -2.65
N HIS A 104 18.18 -16.44 -1.75
CA HIS A 104 18.03 -16.74 -0.33
C HIS A 104 16.80 -16.07 0.28
N HIS A 105 16.64 -14.77 0.05
CA HIS A 105 15.48 -14.00 0.50
C HIS A 105 14.22 -14.26 -0.32
N LEU A 106 14.37 -14.49 -1.63
CA LEU A 106 13.25 -14.79 -2.53
C LEU A 106 12.51 -16.05 -2.06
N ARG A 107 13.25 -17.14 -1.79
CA ARG A 107 12.66 -18.42 -1.36
C ARG A 107 12.14 -18.38 0.07
N ALA A 108 12.66 -17.48 0.90
CA ALA A 108 12.15 -17.23 2.25
C ALA A 108 10.85 -16.41 2.27
N GLY A 109 10.54 -15.68 1.19
CA GLY A 109 9.38 -14.78 1.12
C GLY A 109 9.61 -13.43 1.81
N ASP A 110 10.88 -13.07 2.05
CA ASP A 110 11.24 -11.92 2.87
C ASP A 110 10.86 -10.60 2.21
N TYR A 111 10.91 -10.52 0.88
CA TYR A 111 10.61 -9.29 0.15
C TYR A 111 9.13 -8.93 0.26
N SER A 112 8.23 -9.89 -0.02
CA SER A 112 6.80 -9.64 0.08
C SER A 112 6.35 -9.38 1.53
N GLU A 113 7.00 -10.02 2.51
CA GLU A 113 6.73 -9.74 3.91
C GLU A 113 7.13 -8.30 4.28
N TRP A 114 8.34 -7.89 3.91
CA TRP A 114 8.84 -6.54 4.18
C TRP A 114 7.97 -5.47 3.51
N PHE A 115 7.60 -5.67 2.24
CA PHE A 115 6.70 -4.77 1.53
C PHE A 115 5.32 -4.66 2.20
N ARG A 116 4.79 -5.77 2.73
CA ARG A 116 3.50 -5.78 3.42
C ARG A 116 3.55 -5.08 4.77
N ARG A 117 4.59 -5.33 5.57
CA ARG A 117 4.67 -4.88 6.97
C ARG A 117 5.24 -3.48 7.12
N GLN A 118 6.37 -3.21 6.47
CA GLN A 118 7.13 -1.98 6.68
C GLN A 118 6.73 -0.89 5.68
N ILE A 119 6.66 -1.25 4.39
CA ILE A 119 6.25 -0.32 3.33
C ILE A 119 4.73 -0.11 3.32
N ARG A 120 3.98 -1.10 3.79
CA ARG A 120 2.50 -1.12 3.83
C ARG A 120 1.86 -1.03 2.44
N ASP A 121 2.56 -1.52 1.42
CA ASP A 121 2.04 -1.64 0.06
C ASP A 121 1.58 -3.07 -0.19
N LYS A 122 0.27 -3.29 -0.06
CA LYS A 122 -0.34 -4.62 -0.23
C LYS A 122 -0.30 -5.11 -1.67
N ASP A 123 -0.30 -4.20 -2.65
CA ASP A 123 -0.31 -4.55 -4.06
C ASP A 123 1.10 -4.92 -4.52
N LEU A 124 2.12 -4.15 -4.11
CA LEU A 124 3.51 -4.52 -4.31
C LEU A 124 3.83 -5.86 -3.63
N ALA A 125 3.43 -6.03 -2.36
CA ALA A 125 3.63 -7.28 -1.65
C ALA A 125 2.95 -8.49 -2.33
N ARG A 126 1.78 -8.31 -2.94
CA ARG A 126 1.09 -9.39 -3.67
C ARG A 126 1.85 -9.78 -4.94
N GLU A 127 2.21 -8.81 -5.77
CA GLU A 127 2.95 -9.02 -7.02
C GLU A 127 4.34 -9.63 -6.75
N THR A 128 5.02 -9.21 -5.69
CA THR A 128 6.28 -9.83 -5.26
C THR A 128 6.09 -11.25 -4.77
N ALA A 129 5.04 -11.53 -4.00
CA ALA A 129 4.76 -12.89 -3.52
C ALA A 129 4.43 -13.87 -4.67
N GLU A 130 3.92 -13.38 -5.79
CA GLU A 130 3.73 -14.19 -7.00
C GLU A 130 5.08 -14.61 -7.59
N ALA A 131 6.05 -13.70 -7.66
CA ALA A 131 7.41 -14.01 -8.11
C ALA A 131 8.20 -14.90 -7.14
N GLU A 132 7.98 -14.76 -5.83
CA GLU A 132 8.62 -15.61 -4.81
C GLU A 132 8.15 -17.07 -4.90
N LYS A 133 6.87 -17.28 -5.26
CA LYS A 133 6.27 -18.61 -5.40
C LYS A 133 6.54 -19.29 -6.74
N ASP A 134 6.98 -18.52 -7.72
CA ASP A 134 7.30 -19.07 -9.04
C ASP A 134 8.70 -19.71 -9.00
N GLU A 135 8.71 -21.05 -8.97
CA GLU A 135 9.94 -21.84 -8.99
C GLU A 135 10.62 -21.84 -10.38
N MET A 136 9.89 -21.45 -11.43
CA MET A 136 10.45 -21.39 -12.79
C MET A 136 11.23 -20.10 -13.04
N LEU A 137 11.02 -19.06 -12.23
CA LEU A 137 11.77 -17.81 -12.35
C LEU A 137 13.19 -17.99 -11.80
N SER A 138 14.17 -17.59 -12.62
CA SER A 138 15.54 -17.42 -12.15
C SER A 138 15.64 -16.26 -11.15
N ALA A 139 16.74 -16.22 -10.40
CA ALA A 139 17.06 -15.09 -9.53
C ALA A 139 17.08 -13.75 -10.28
N GLN A 140 17.57 -13.74 -11.52
CA GLN A 140 17.65 -12.53 -12.34
C GLN A 140 16.28 -12.07 -12.82
N GLU A 141 15.42 -12.99 -13.27
CA GLU A 141 14.07 -12.68 -13.74
C GLU A 141 13.17 -12.22 -12.60
N SER A 142 13.19 -12.93 -11.47
CA SER A 142 12.43 -12.54 -10.28
C SER A 142 12.89 -11.18 -9.74
N ARG A 143 14.21 -10.93 -9.71
CA ARG A 143 14.77 -9.62 -9.35
C ARG A 143 14.29 -8.52 -10.27
N LYS A 144 14.38 -8.72 -11.58
CA LYS A 144 13.88 -7.75 -12.56
C LYS A 144 12.40 -7.47 -12.35
N HIS A 145 11.58 -8.50 -12.18
CA HIS A 145 10.14 -8.37 -11.95
C HIS A 145 9.83 -7.53 -10.70
N VAL A 146 10.50 -7.82 -9.58
CA VAL A 146 10.33 -7.05 -8.33
C VAL A 146 10.81 -5.60 -8.48
N LEU A 147 11.96 -5.38 -9.11
CA LEU A 147 12.49 -4.03 -9.33
C LEU A 147 11.60 -3.20 -10.25
N ASP A 148 11.08 -3.78 -11.32
CA ASP A 148 10.15 -3.10 -12.23
C ASP A 148 8.83 -2.76 -11.52
N ALA A 149 8.34 -3.65 -10.64
CA ALA A 149 7.17 -3.40 -9.80
C ALA A 149 7.38 -2.23 -8.81
N VAL A 150 8.57 -2.13 -8.21
CA VAL A 150 8.97 -1.01 -7.33
C VAL A 150 9.08 0.27 -8.15
N ARG A 151 9.78 0.24 -9.28
CA ARG A 151 10.01 1.42 -10.13
C ARG A 151 8.71 2.02 -10.64
N ARG A 152 7.82 1.18 -11.16
CA ARG A 152 6.49 1.58 -11.63
C ARG A 152 5.66 2.30 -10.58
N ARG A 153 5.84 1.98 -9.29
CA ARG A 153 5.05 2.53 -8.18
C ARG A 153 5.71 3.71 -7.48
N TYR A 154 7.03 3.74 -7.42
CA TYR A 154 7.78 4.64 -6.52
C TYR A 154 8.87 5.46 -7.21
N THR A 155 9.25 5.15 -8.45
CA THR A 155 10.32 5.87 -9.16
C THR A 155 9.89 6.45 -10.51
N ALA A 156 8.66 6.14 -10.97
CA ALA A 156 8.09 6.81 -12.13
C ALA A 156 7.99 8.31 -11.81
N PRO A 157 8.47 9.21 -12.71
CA PRO A 157 8.28 10.64 -12.52
C PRO A 157 6.79 10.91 -12.35
N ALA A 158 6.45 11.87 -11.48
CA ALA A 158 5.10 12.37 -11.41
C ALA A 158 4.78 12.99 -12.76
N THR A 159 4.21 12.23 -13.69
CA THR A 159 3.70 12.78 -14.94
C THR A 159 2.70 13.85 -14.57
N ALA A 160 3.04 15.09 -14.91
CA ALA A 160 2.08 16.18 -14.99
C ALA A 160 0.95 15.71 -15.92
N PRO A 161 -0.31 16.08 -15.68
CA PRO A 161 -1.36 15.83 -16.66
C PRO A 161 -0.93 16.52 -17.95
N GLU A 162 -0.86 15.78 -19.06
CA GLU A 162 -0.83 16.39 -20.38
C GLU A 162 -2.14 17.17 -20.57
N GLU A 163 -2.00 18.40 -21.08
CA GLU A 163 -3.08 19.36 -21.32
C GLU A 163 -4.11 18.87 -22.34
#